data_AF-A0A318U2G3-F1
#
_entry.id   AF-A0A318U2G3-F1
#
_cell.length_a   1.000
_cell.length_b   1.000
_cell.length_c   1.000
_cell.angle_alpha   90.00
_cell.angle_beta   90.00
_cell.angle_gamma   90.00
#
_symmetry.space_group_name_H-M   'P 1'
#
loop_
_entity.id
_entity.type
_entity.pdbx_description
1 polymer ?
#
loop_
_entity_poly.entity_id
_entity_poly.type
_entity_poly.pdbx_seq_one_letter_code
_entity_poly.pdbx_strand_id
1 'polypeptide(L)'
;MKPLHKIALVCTTFVLAAATGHVMQNSVPEGQMASPVPSASEPVTLQQARPAARSEVHLAEAALAPPPLPRPEMRGPAVDAALGPLPEDSPAQSHGFAKPACAEPQLRGEPAPGGSVLLTVSAPCEAGQKAEIRHEGLRLPIQLSAEGGWQGIVPAFAPEALFLLRLDRIGLPPMVTVTVPEVADYNRIAVITAAQTGVQLHGYEYGAEPGSIGDVWQQAPRTPDTRNGGWMASYSVPGEVMAVQIYSAPIAMSDIDLVLDAPVTEKTCGQNVTGVVLRKLGKGSDDAMLAIAMPDCGDGEGSVLMQLPEFPLSVAEN
;
A
#
# COMPACT_ATOMS: atom_id res chain seq x y z
N MET A 1 48.85 49.57 -9.77
CA MET A 1 49.12 48.26 -9.13
C MET A 1 47.88 47.55 -8.55
N LYS A 2 46.78 48.25 -8.20
CA LYS A 2 45.55 47.63 -7.64
C LYS A 2 44.64 46.82 -8.60
N PRO A 3 44.53 47.10 -9.92
CA PRO A 3 43.61 46.33 -10.79
C PRO A 3 44.17 44.96 -11.19
N LEU A 4 45.49 44.84 -11.31
CA LEU A 4 46.19 43.58 -11.61
C LEU A 4 45.97 42.51 -10.53
N HIS A 5 45.88 42.92 -9.26
CA HIS A 5 45.66 41.98 -8.15
C HIS A 5 44.25 41.38 -8.15
N LYS A 6 43.24 42.16 -8.58
CA LYS A 6 41.85 41.68 -8.67
C LYS A 6 41.67 40.72 -9.84
N ILE A 7 42.32 40.99 -10.97
CA ILE A 7 42.29 40.09 -12.13
C ILE A 7 43.02 38.78 -11.80
N ALA A 8 44.17 38.86 -11.10
CA ALA A 8 44.88 37.66 -10.65
C ALA A 8 44.02 36.78 -9.75
N LEU A 9 43.33 37.37 -8.76
CA LEU A 9 42.47 36.62 -7.83
C LEU A 9 41.33 35.88 -8.56
N VAL A 10 40.66 36.53 -9.51
CA VAL A 10 39.57 35.91 -10.28
C VAL A 10 40.08 34.76 -11.15
N CYS A 11 41.22 34.96 -11.83
CA CYS A 11 41.83 33.91 -12.65
C CYS A 11 42.27 32.70 -11.80
N THR A 12 42.85 32.92 -10.62
CA THR A 12 43.27 31.83 -9.72
C THR A 12 42.07 31.03 -9.24
N THR A 13 40.95 31.69 -8.90
CA THR A 13 39.73 31.02 -8.43
C THR A 13 39.09 30.16 -9.53
N PHE A 14 39.09 30.66 -10.76
CA PHE A 14 38.53 29.92 -11.90
C PHE A 14 39.38 28.69 -12.28
N VAL A 15 40.71 28.82 -12.25
CA VAL A 15 41.63 27.69 -12.48
C VAL A 15 41.50 26.63 -11.38
N LEU A 16 41.33 27.06 -10.12
CA LEU A 16 41.14 26.13 -9.00
C LEU A 16 39.83 25.35 -9.13
N ALA A 17 38.73 26.01 -9.50
CA ALA A 17 37.43 25.39 -9.72
C ALA A 17 37.45 24.40 -10.91
N ALA A 18 38.10 24.77 -12.02
CA ALA A 18 38.25 23.91 -13.19
C ALA A 18 39.13 22.68 -12.88
N ALA A 19 40.19 22.84 -12.08
CA ALA A 19 41.05 21.73 -11.65
C ALA A 19 40.30 20.72 -10.77
N THR A 20 39.43 21.18 -9.85
CA THR A 20 38.61 20.27 -9.01
C THR A 20 37.57 19.49 -9.82
N GLY A 21 36.96 20.10 -10.84
CA GLY A 21 36.01 19.42 -11.74
C GLY A 21 36.69 18.36 -12.59
N HIS A 22 37.90 18.62 -13.09
CA HIS A 22 38.65 17.65 -13.90
C HIS A 22 39.12 16.43 -13.09
N VAL A 23 39.50 16.62 -11.83
CA VAL A 23 39.90 15.50 -10.95
C VAL A 23 38.72 14.58 -10.63
N MET A 24 37.50 15.10 -10.46
CA MET A 24 36.30 14.28 -10.20
C MET A 24 35.81 13.48 -11.41
N GLN A 25 36.09 13.94 -12.64
CA GLN A 25 35.71 13.21 -13.87
C GLN A 25 36.76 12.19 -14.31
N ASN A 26 38.04 12.38 -13.99
CA ASN A 26 39.13 11.48 -14.40
C ASN A 26 39.59 10.49 -13.30
N SER A 27 39.07 10.59 -12.07
CA SER A 27 39.35 9.62 -11.01
C SER A 27 38.32 8.47 -11.01
N VAL A 28 38.34 7.64 -12.05
CA VAL A 28 37.90 6.24 -11.92
C VAL A 28 39.05 5.51 -11.21
N PRO A 29 38.82 4.79 -10.09
CA PRO A 29 39.88 4.01 -9.46
C PRO A 29 40.18 2.78 -10.33
N GLU A 30 41.20 2.90 -11.16
CA GLU A 30 41.84 1.76 -11.77
C GLU A 30 42.79 1.13 -10.74
N GLY A 31 42.36 -0.01 -10.16
CA GLY A 31 43.24 -0.96 -9.48
C GLY A 31 43.18 -1.00 -7.95
N GLN A 32 42.33 -1.88 -7.42
CA GLN A 32 42.72 -2.72 -6.27
C GLN A 32 42.53 -4.19 -6.63
N MET A 33 43.57 -4.93 -6.31
CA MET A 33 43.93 -6.22 -6.87
C MET A 33 42.97 -7.33 -6.43
N ALA A 34 42.30 -7.94 -7.39
CA ALA A 34 41.90 -9.34 -7.28
C ALA A 34 43.11 -10.22 -7.64
N SER A 35 43.31 -11.29 -6.88
CA SER A 35 44.43 -12.23 -7.00
C SER A 35 44.65 -12.75 -8.44
N PRO A 36 45.89 -13.06 -8.84
CA PRO A 36 46.17 -13.57 -10.18
C PRO A 36 45.70 -15.03 -10.28
N VAL A 37 44.65 -15.26 -11.05
CA VAL A 37 44.35 -16.57 -11.64
C VAL A 37 44.93 -16.57 -13.06
N PRO A 38 45.69 -17.59 -13.48
CA PRO A 38 46.28 -17.61 -14.81
C PRO A 38 45.21 -17.87 -15.88
N SER A 39 44.96 -16.88 -16.74
CA SER A 39 44.26 -17.08 -18.01
C SER A 39 45.28 -17.43 -19.10
N ALA A 40 45.43 -18.73 -19.34
CA ALA A 40 45.84 -19.24 -20.65
C ALA A 40 44.55 -19.41 -21.48
N SER A 41 44.33 -18.50 -22.43
CA SER A 41 43.28 -18.67 -23.45
C SER A 41 43.84 -19.49 -24.60
N GLU A 42 43.69 -20.81 -24.52
CA GLU A 42 43.60 -21.64 -25.72
C GLU A 42 42.19 -21.48 -26.34
N PRO A 43 42.05 -21.54 -27.68
CA PRO A 43 40.76 -21.49 -28.32
C PRO A 43 39.98 -22.77 -28.01
N VAL A 44 38.98 -22.67 -27.12
CA VAL A 44 38.00 -23.74 -26.93
C VAL A 44 37.04 -23.70 -28.12
N THR A 45 37.22 -24.66 -29.02
CA THR A 45 36.22 -25.07 -30.00
C THR A 45 34.90 -25.32 -29.28
N LEU A 46 33.84 -24.61 -29.70
CA LEU A 46 32.47 -24.91 -29.29
C LEU A 46 32.12 -26.32 -29.76
N GLN A 47 32.29 -27.30 -28.88
CA GLN A 47 31.77 -28.64 -29.08
C GLN A 47 30.25 -28.52 -29.08
N GLN A 48 29.65 -28.75 -30.26
CA GLN A 48 28.21 -28.83 -30.45
C GLN A 48 27.57 -29.66 -29.34
N ALA A 49 26.54 -29.10 -28.71
CA ALA A 49 25.70 -29.82 -27.76
C ALA A 49 25.14 -31.05 -28.47
N ARG A 50 25.66 -32.22 -28.10
CA ARG A 50 25.10 -33.50 -28.53
C ARG A 50 23.69 -33.59 -27.96
N PRO A 51 22.68 -33.93 -28.78
CA PRO A 51 21.36 -34.24 -28.27
C PRO A 51 21.50 -35.40 -27.29
N ALA A 52 20.95 -35.24 -26.09
CA ALA A 52 20.85 -36.31 -25.12
C ALA A 52 20.14 -37.50 -25.80
N ALA A 53 20.87 -38.61 -25.91
CA ALA A 53 20.31 -39.86 -26.40
C ALA A 53 19.14 -40.24 -25.49
N ARG A 54 17.96 -40.35 -26.09
CA ARG A 54 16.80 -41.00 -25.51
C ARG A 54 17.24 -42.40 -25.09
N SER A 55 17.27 -42.64 -23.79
CA SER A 55 17.41 -44.00 -23.27
C SER A 55 16.10 -44.71 -23.60
N GLU A 56 16.11 -45.58 -24.60
CA GLU A 56 15.01 -46.49 -24.88
C GLU A 56 14.85 -47.42 -23.68
N VAL A 57 13.79 -47.20 -22.92
CA VAL A 57 13.33 -48.13 -21.90
C VAL A 57 12.74 -49.31 -22.66
N HIS A 58 13.48 -50.43 -22.69
CA HIS A 58 12.94 -51.70 -23.13
C HIS A 58 11.83 -52.13 -22.17
N LEU A 59 10.59 -52.09 -22.67
CA LEU A 59 9.42 -52.63 -21.99
C LEU A 59 9.52 -54.17 -22.07
N ALA A 60 9.96 -54.80 -20.98
CA ALA A 60 9.83 -56.23 -20.81
C ALA A 60 8.41 -56.53 -20.32
N GLU A 61 7.59 -57.09 -21.21
CA GLU A 61 6.25 -57.56 -20.91
C GLU A 61 6.33 -58.83 -20.04
N ALA A 62 6.14 -58.65 -18.73
CA ALA A 62 5.91 -59.74 -17.81
C ALA A 62 4.39 -59.95 -17.68
N ALA A 63 3.86 -60.87 -18.49
CA ALA A 63 2.51 -61.38 -18.34
C ALA A 63 2.41 -62.23 -17.05
N LEU A 64 1.94 -61.62 -15.96
CA LEU A 64 1.26 -62.35 -14.89
C LEU A 64 -0.18 -61.85 -14.80
N ALA A 65 -1.09 -62.56 -15.46
CA ALA A 65 -2.51 -62.41 -15.21
C ALA A 65 -2.83 -62.97 -13.81
N PRO A 66 -3.34 -62.17 -12.86
CA PRO A 66 -3.85 -62.72 -11.61
C PRO A 66 -5.08 -63.60 -11.90
N PRO A 67 -5.29 -64.70 -11.15
CA PRO A 67 -6.49 -65.50 -11.30
C PRO A 67 -7.73 -64.64 -11.01
N PRO A 68 -8.84 -64.83 -11.75
CA PRO A 68 -10.05 -64.06 -11.52
C PRO A 68 -10.60 -64.36 -10.12
N LEU A 69 -10.71 -63.32 -9.30
CA LEU A 69 -11.41 -63.40 -8.03
C LEU A 69 -12.90 -63.62 -8.30
N PRO A 70 -13.58 -64.52 -7.56
CA PRO A 70 -15.02 -64.69 -7.70
C PRO A 70 -15.72 -63.38 -7.35
N ARG A 71 -16.56 -62.89 -8.27
CA ARG A 71 -17.41 -61.72 -8.01
C ARG A 71 -18.43 -62.11 -6.93
N PRO A 72 -18.47 -61.45 -5.77
CA PRO A 72 -19.56 -61.67 -4.82
C PRO A 72 -20.87 -61.23 -5.48
N GLU A 73 -21.90 -62.07 -5.38
CA GLU A 73 -23.24 -61.67 -5.79
C GLU A 73 -23.69 -60.49 -4.92
N MET A 74 -23.86 -59.32 -5.53
CA MET A 74 -24.50 -58.21 -4.85
C MET A 74 -25.96 -58.59 -4.59
N ARG A 75 -26.30 -58.84 -3.33
CA ARG A 75 -27.70 -58.79 -2.90
C ARG A 75 -28.20 -57.39 -3.21
N GLY A 76 -29.27 -57.30 -4.01
CA GLY A 76 -29.98 -56.06 -4.22
C GLY A 76 -30.39 -55.44 -2.87
N PRO A 77 -30.51 -54.12 -2.79
CA PRO A 77 -30.96 -53.47 -1.56
C PRO A 77 -32.28 -54.12 -1.13
N ALA A 78 -32.35 -54.56 0.12
CA ALA A 78 -33.62 -54.90 0.71
C ALA A 78 -34.50 -53.65 0.64
N VAL A 79 -35.66 -53.77 0.00
CA VAL A 79 -36.69 -52.75 0.11
C VAL A 79 -37.11 -52.72 1.56
N ASP A 80 -36.64 -51.70 2.29
CA ASP A 80 -37.17 -51.43 3.62
C ASP A 80 -38.67 -51.22 3.49
N ALA A 81 -39.43 -51.98 4.29
CA ALA A 81 -40.86 -51.76 4.41
C ALA A 81 -41.08 -50.29 4.77
N ALA A 82 -41.84 -49.59 3.95
CA ALA A 82 -42.04 -48.15 4.06
C ALA A 82 -42.34 -47.76 5.52
N LEU A 83 -41.42 -47.02 6.13
CA LEU A 83 -41.74 -46.28 7.34
C LEU A 83 -42.89 -45.33 6.96
N GLY A 84 -43.96 -45.35 7.75
CA GLY A 84 -45.13 -44.50 7.55
C GLY A 84 -44.75 -43.02 7.44
N PRO A 85 -45.68 -42.15 7.02
CA PRO A 85 -45.38 -40.74 6.78
C PRO A 85 -44.69 -40.11 7.98
N LEU A 86 -43.57 -39.44 7.71
CA LEU A 86 -42.83 -38.70 8.72
C LEU A 86 -43.77 -37.65 9.35
N PRO A 87 -43.67 -37.40 10.67
CA PRO A 87 -44.48 -36.39 11.33
C PRO A 87 -44.24 -35.03 10.64
N GLU A 88 -45.31 -34.38 10.20
CA GLU A 88 -45.22 -33.00 9.71
C GLU A 88 -45.05 -32.07 10.91
N ASP A 89 -43.97 -31.27 10.90
CA ASP A 89 -43.72 -30.25 11.90
C ASP A 89 -44.85 -29.21 11.87
N SER A 90 -45.62 -29.13 12.95
CA SER A 90 -46.61 -28.07 13.15
C SER A 90 -45.88 -26.72 13.32
N PRO A 91 -46.24 -25.67 12.56
CA PRO A 91 -45.51 -24.39 12.56
C PRO A 91 -45.72 -23.55 13.84
N ALA A 92 -46.37 -24.08 14.86
CA ALA A 92 -46.82 -23.30 16.01
C ALA A 92 -45.87 -23.31 17.22
N GLN A 93 -44.80 -24.12 17.24
CA GLN A 93 -43.83 -24.12 18.36
C GLN A 93 -42.40 -24.42 17.93
N SER A 94 -41.96 -23.87 16.80
CA SER A 94 -40.52 -23.70 16.60
C SER A 94 -40.02 -22.66 17.61
N HIS A 95 -39.61 -23.14 18.79
CA HIS A 95 -38.54 -22.46 19.51
C HIS A 95 -37.32 -22.61 18.63
N GLY A 96 -37.22 -21.73 17.62
CA GLY A 96 -36.11 -21.73 16.68
C GLY A 96 -34.85 -21.77 17.52
N PHE A 97 -33.95 -22.70 17.20
CA PHE A 97 -32.61 -22.65 17.73
C PHE A 97 -32.11 -21.23 17.49
N ALA A 98 -31.98 -20.45 18.56
CA ALA A 98 -31.35 -19.15 18.46
C ALA A 98 -30.03 -19.39 17.74
N LYS A 99 -29.79 -18.72 16.60
CA LYS A 99 -28.47 -18.72 15.98
C LYS A 99 -27.47 -18.51 17.11
N PRO A 100 -26.40 -19.32 17.23
CA PRO A 100 -25.41 -19.12 18.27
C PRO A 100 -25.05 -17.64 18.26
N ALA A 101 -25.17 -16.99 19.42
CA ALA A 101 -24.93 -15.56 19.55
C ALA A 101 -23.50 -15.33 19.05
N CYS A 102 -23.45 -14.69 17.89
CA CYS A 102 -22.23 -14.50 17.15
C CYS A 102 -21.46 -13.38 17.86
N ALA A 103 -20.14 -13.56 18.08
CA ALA A 103 -19.40 -12.68 18.97
C ALA A 103 -19.50 -11.22 18.53
N GLU A 104 -19.71 -10.33 19.50
CA GLU A 104 -19.82 -8.90 19.23
C GLU A 104 -18.52 -8.36 18.61
N PRO A 105 -18.61 -7.44 17.64
CA PRO A 105 -17.43 -6.87 17.03
C PRO A 105 -16.62 -6.07 18.05
N GLN A 106 -15.30 -6.16 17.94
CA GLN A 106 -14.35 -5.45 18.78
C GLN A 106 -13.41 -4.61 17.93
N LEU A 107 -13.10 -3.42 18.44
CA LEU A 107 -12.04 -2.56 17.92
C LEU A 107 -11.06 -2.31 19.07
N ARG A 108 -9.78 -2.58 18.82
CA ARG A 108 -8.67 -2.29 19.74
C ARG A 108 -7.65 -1.42 19.05
N GLY A 109 -6.94 -0.62 19.82
CA GLY A 109 -5.91 0.29 19.32
C GLY A 109 -4.74 0.37 20.29
N GLU A 110 -3.54 0.39 19.74
CA GLU A 110 -2.29 0.56 20.48
C GLU A 110 -1.45 1.65 19.80
N PRO A 111 -0.77 2.53 20.55
CA PRO A 111 0.16 3.49 19.94
C PRO A 111 1.20 2.78 19.07
N ALA A 112 1.51 3.37 17.92
CA ALA A 112 2.45 2.85 16.94
C ALA A 112 3.41 3.97 16.45
N PRO A 113 4.58 3.61 15.88
CA PRO A 113 5.55 4.59 15.38
C PRO A 113 4.93 5.59 14.39
N GLY A 114 5.57 6.75 14.22
CA GLY A 114 5.05 7.73 13.27
C GLY A 114 3.81 8.46 13.77
N GLY A 115 3.60 8.59 15.09
CA GLY A 115 2.40 9.18 15.69
C GLY A 115 1.11 8.51 15.19
N SER A 116 1.10 7.18 15.14
CA SER A 116 0.03 6.40 14.55
C SER A 116 -0.54 5.41 15.57
N VAL A 117 -1.57 4.68 15.16
CA VAL A 117 -2.21 3.65 15.99
C VAL A 117 -2.30 2.36 15.20
N LEU A 118 -1.80 1.27 15.78
CA LEU A 118 -2.09 -0.07 15.28
C LEU A 118 -3.50 -0.44 15.72
N LEU A 119 -4.42 -0.51 14.76
CA LEU A 119 -5.78 -0.94 15.01
C LEU A 119 -5.93 -2.42 14.72
N THR A 120 -6.69 -3.11 15.57
CA THR A 120 -7.09 -4.51 15.37
C THR A 120 -8.59 -4.64 15.52
N VAL A 121 -9.21 -5.21 14.48
CA VAL A 121 -10.65 -5.48 14.38
C VAL A 121 -10.89 -6.98 14.49
N SER A 122 -11.91 -7.36 15.27
CA SER A 122 -12.46 -8.70 15.30
C SER A 122 -13.97 -8.61 15.16
N ALA A 123 -14.51 -9.09 14.05
CA ALA A 123 -15.93 -9.05 13.72
C ALA A 123 -16.34 -10.33 12.98
N PRO A 124 -16.30 -11.52 13.62
CA PRO A 124 -16.44 -12.81 12.94
C PRO A 124 -17.76 -12.98 12.18
N CYS A 125 -18.80 -12.23 12.55
CA CYS A 125 -20.12 -12.25 11.92
C CYS A 125 -20.19 -11.41 10.63
N GLU A 126 -19.20 -10.54 10.44
CA GLU A 126 -19.03 -9.67 9.27
C GLU A 126 -17.82 -10.15 8.43
N ALA A 127 -17.53 -11.45 8.47
CA ALA A 127 -16.50 -12.07 7.66
C ALA A 127 -16.63 -11.72 6.17
N GLY A 128 -15.51 -11.33 5.57
CA GLY A 128 -15.42 -10.93 4.16
C GLY A 128 -16.21 -9.66 3.82
N GLN A 129 -16.81 -8.98 4.79
CA GLN A 129 -17.53 -7.74 4.54
C GLN A 129 -16.58 -6.55 4.50
N LYS A 130 -17.02 -5.49 3.83
CA LYS A 130 -16.38 -4.18 3.88
C LYS A 130 -16.77 -3.48 5.16
N ALA A 131 -15.88 -2.65 5.66
CA ALA A 131 -16.10 -1.83 6.84
C ALA A 131 -15.40 -0.48 6.67
N GLU A 132 -15.67 0.44 7.58
CA GLU A 132 -15.07 1.77 7.55
C GLU A 132 -14.54 2.13 8.94
N ILE A 133 -13.27 2.57 9.02
CA ILE A 133 -12.71 3.19 10.22
C ILE A 133 -12.93 4.70 10.13
N ARG A 134 -13.56 5.28 11.15
CA ARG A 134 -13.73 6.73 11.26
C ARG A 134 -12.78 7.33 12.28
N HIS A 135 -12.17 8.46 11.93
CA HIS A 135 -11.24 9.20 12.80
C HIS A 135 -11.05 10.63 12.30
N GLU A 136 -11.32 11.67 13.10
CA GLU A 136 -11.00 13.08 12.77
C GLU A 136 -11.36 13.49 11.32
N GLY A 137 -12.61 13.25 10.91
CA GLY A 137 -13.09 13.53 9.54
C GLY A 137 -12.70 12.48 8.49
N LEU A 138 -11.71 11.62 8.76
CA LEU A 138 -11.36 10.49 7.92
C LEU A 138 -12.41 9.38 7.96
N ARG A 139 -12.59 8.75 6.81
CA ARG A 139 -13.43 7.59 6.57
C ARG A 139 -12.63 6.60 5.75
N LEU A 140 -11.97 5.67 6.42
CA LEU A 140 -11.00 4.76 5.84
C LEU A 140 -11.69 3.46 5.45
N PRO A 141 -11.86 3.15 4.15
CA PRO A 141 -12.43 1.88 3.74
C PRO A 141 -11.45 0.74 4.07
N ILE A 142 -11.97 -0.31 4.69
CA ILE A 142 -11.21 -1.54 5.00
C ILE A 142 -12.00 -2.78 4.54
N GLN A 143 -11.28 -3.85 4.27
CA GLN A 143 -11.84 -5.14 3.90
C GLN A 143 -11.54 -6.14 5.02
N LEU A 144 -12.58 -6.70 5.63
CA LEU A 144 -12.39 -7.75 6.64
C LEU A 144 -12.01 -9.07 5.98
N SER A 145 -11.19 -9.86 6.68
CA SER A 145 -10.77 -11.19 6.27
C SER A 145 -11.93 -12.18 6.28
N ALA A 146 -11.69 -13.40 5.78
CA ALA A 146 -12.68 -14.48 5.81
C ALA A 146 -13.06 -14.91 7.24
N GLU A 147 -12.30 -14.51 8.25
CA GLU A 147 -12.54 -14.73 9.67
C GLU A 147 -13.12 -13.48 10.36
N GLY A 148 -13.36 -12.40 9.60
CA GLY A 148 -13.84 -11.12 10.15
C GLY A 148 -12.76 -10.30 10.85
N GLY A 149 -11.48 -10.56 10.57
CA GLY A 149 -10.35 -9.82 11.13
C GLY A 149 -9.90 -8.68 10.22
N TRP A 150 -9.31 -7.64 10.80
CA TRP A 150 -8.48 -6.67 10.09
C TRP A 150 -7.45 -6.08 11.04
N GLN A 151 -6.25 -5.81 10.54
CA GLN A 151 -5.21 -5.11 11.28
C GLN A 151 -4.50 -4.14 10.35
N GLY A 152 -4.23 -2.94 10.83
CA GLY A 152 -3.53 -1.93 10.07
C GLY A 152 -3.09 -0.76 10.92
N ILE A 153 -2.03 -0.10 10.48
CA ILE A 153 -1.57 1.14 11.10
C ILE A 153 -2.40 2.29 10.53
N VAL A 154 -2.91 3.17 11.40
CA VAL A 154 -3.66 4.37 11.04
C VAL A 154 -2.97 5.61 11.60
N PRO A 155 -2.57 6.58 10.74
CA PRO A 155 -2.09 7.87 11.21
C PRO A 155 -3.15 8.58 12.06
N ALA A 156 -2.82 8.92 13.31
CA ALA A 156 -3.64 9.81 14.14
C ALA A 156 -3.67 11.26 13.61
N PHE A 157 -4.78 11.95 13.76
CA PHE A 157 -4.98 13.36 13.44
C PHE A 157 -5.34 14.16 14.71
N ALA A 158 -5.39 13.51 15.87
CA ALA A 158 -5.57 14.15 17.17
C ALA A 158 -4.71 13.45 18.24
N PRO A 159 -4.20 14.17 19.26
CA PRO A 159 -3.46 13.56 20.37
C PRO A 159 -4.32 12.60 21.19
N GLU A 160 -5.61 12.88 21.34
CA GLU A 160 -6.58 11.92 21.87
C GLU A 160 -7.37 11.37 20.68
N ALA A 161 -6.92 10.24 20.13
CA ALA A 161 -7.42 9.71 18.88
C ALA A 161 -8.58 8.74 19.12
N LEU A 162 -9.81 9.21 18.86
CA LEU A 162 -11.01 8.37 18.84
C LEU A 162 -11.14 7.69 17.47
N PHE A 163 -11.24 6.37 17.48
CA PHE A 163 -11.53 5.54 16.31
C PHE A 163 -12.86 4.83 16.47
N LEU A 164 -13.66 4.78 15.40
CA LEU A 164 -14.91 4.04 15.36
C LEU A 164 -14.92 3.06 14.18
N LEU A 165 -15.37 1.84 14.43
CA LEU A 165 -15.59 0.82 13.40
C LEU A 165 -17.05 0.87 12.95
N ARG A 166 -17.28 1.19 11.68
CA ARG A 166 -18.60 1.13 11.04
C ARG A 166 -18.74 -0.16 10.25
N LEU A 167 -19.83 -0.87 10.54
CA LEU A 167 -20.26 -2.09 9.88
C LEU A 167 -21.72 -1.89 9.46
N ASP A 168 -22.09 -2.30 8.24
CA ASP A 168 -23.41 -2.00 7.67
C ASP A 168 -24.57 -2.59 8.46
N ARG A 169 -24.34 -3.71 9.16
CA ARG A 169 -25.39 -4.53 9.79
C ARG A 169 -25.54 -4.30 11.29
N ILE A 170 -24.81 -3.35 11.87
CA ILE A 170 -24.67 -3.22 13.33
C ILE A 170 -25.20 -1.88 13.83
N GLY A 171 -25.89 -1.93 14.96
CA GLY A 171 -26.50 -0.76 15.61
C GLY A 171 -25.46 0.19 16.22
N LEU A 172 -24.74 -0.24 17.27
CA LEU A 172 -23.73 0.59 17.92
C LEU A 172 -22.33 0.23 17.41
N PRO A 173 -21.58 1.19 16.83
CA PRO A 173 -20.23 0.94 16.33
C PRO A 173 -19.24 0.75 17.50
N PRO A 174 -18.39 -0.29 17.48
CA PRO A 174 -17.26 -0.39 18.41
C PRO A 174 -16.34 0.82 18.28
N MET A 175 -15.81 1.29 19.40
CA MET A 175 -14.93 2.45 19.44
C MET A 175 -13.76 2.22 20.40
N VAL A 176 -12.65 2.90 20.14
CA VAL A 176 -11.48 2.92 21.02
C VAL A 176 -10.87 4.32 21.00
N THR A 177 -10.39 4.80 22.14
CA THR A 177 -9.61 6.04 22.23
C THR A 177 -8.18 5.68 22.59
N VAL A 178 -7.22 6.28 21.88
CA VAL A 178 -5.79 6.06 22.10
C VAL A 178 -5.10 7.41 22.22
N THR A 179 -4.29 7.58 23.26
CA THR A 179 -3.47 8.77 23.46
C THR A 179 -2.18 8.65 22.62
N VAL A 180 -1.96 9.59 21.71
CA VAL A 180 -0.88 9.64 20.71
C VAL A 180 -0.26 11.04 20.68
N PRO A 181 0.48 11.45 21.72
CA PRO A 181 1.06 12.79 21.80
C PRO A 181 2.04 13.10 20.65
N GLU A 182 2.70 12.06 20.11
CA GLU A 182 3.67 12.14 19.01
C GLU A 182 3.04 12.60 17.69
N VAL A 183 1.71 12.67 17.58
CA VAL A 183 1.05 13.27 16.41
C VAL A 183 1.51 14.71 16.17
N ALA A 184 1.92 15.43 17.22
CA ALA A 184 2.43 16.80 17.13
C ALA A 184 3.79 16.89 16.43
N ASP A 185 4.53 15.79 16.31
CA ASP A 185 5.84 15.71 15.68
C ASP A 185 5.76 15.48 14.16
N TYR A 186 4.54 15.43 13.60
CA TYR A 186 4.29 15.15 12.19
C TYR A 186 3.35 16.18 11.55
N ASN A 187 3.67 16.54 10.32
CA ASN A 187 2.73 17.16 9.39
C ASN A 187 2.10 16.07 8.52
N ARG A 188 0.79 16.15 8.29
CA ARG A 188 0.03 15.17 7.51
C ARG A 188 -0.91 15.84 6.54
N ILE A 189 -1.07 15.19 5.41
CA ILE A 189 -2.11 15.49 4.44
C ILE A 189 -2.83 14.19 4.10
N ALA A 190 -4.15 14.20 4.16
CA ALA A 190 -4.98 13.11 3.71
C ALA A 190 -5.82 13.59 2.51
N VAL A 191 -5.76 12.84 1.44
CA VAL A 191 -6.49 13.09 0.20
C VAL A 191 -7.57 12.03 0.07
N ILE A 192 -8.82 12.48 0.02
CA ILE A 192 -10.01 11.64 -0.08
C ILE A 192 -10.65 11.90 -1.43
N THR A 193 -10.66 10.90 -2.30
CA THR A 193 -11.26 10.98 -3.65
C THR A 193 -12.14 9.78 -3.90
N ALA A 194 -12.94 9.83 -4.96
CA ALA A 194 -13.66 8.64 -5.39
C ALA A 194 -12.67 7.58 -5.92
N ALA A 195 -12.80 6.33 -5.49
CA ALA A 195 -11.80 5.28 -5.74
C ALA A 195 -11.53 5.04 -7.23
N GLN A 196 -12.57 5.16 -8.06
CA GLN A 196 -12.48 4.97 -9.51
C GLN A 196 -11.72 6.09 -10.24
N THR A 197 -11.39 7.20 -9.59
CA THR A 197 -10.64 8.30 -10.19
C THR A 197 -9.17 7.97 -10.39
N GLY A 198 -8.64 7.03 -9.61
CA GLY A 198 -7.24 6.62 -9.69
C GLY A 198 -6.24 7.71 -9.30
N VAL A 199 -6.70 8.81 -8.67
CA VAL A 199 -5.81 9.88 -8.19
C VAL A 199 -4.77 9.31 -7.24
N GLN A 200 -3.51 9.68 -7.44
CA GLN A 200 -2.37 9.28 -6.62
C GLN A 200 -1.78 10.50 -5.94
N LEU A 201 -1.50 10.37 -4.65
CA LEU A 201 -0.73 11.37 -3.92
C LEU A 201 0.74 10.98 -3.96
N HIS A 202 1.58 11.95 -4.31
CA HIS A 202 3.03 11.86 -4.28
C HIS A 202 3.57 12.89 -3.29
N GLY A 203 4.48 12.46 -2.43
CA GLY A 203 5.36 13.34 -1.67
C GLY A 203 6.77 13.23 -2.24
N TYR A 204 7.18 14.23 -3.02
CA TYR A 204 8.54 14.33 -3.56
C TYR A 204 9.43 15.03 -2.54
N GLU A 205 10.32 14.27 -1.93
CA GLU A 205 11.18 14.72 -0.85
C GLU A 205 12.54 15.18 -1.37
N TYR A 206 13.03 16.31 -0.90
CA TYR A 206 14.36 16.84 -1.22
C TYR A 206 14.61 17.02 -2.73
N GLY A 207 13.58 17.47 -3.47
CA GLY A 207 13.66 17.68 -4.92
C GLY A 207 13.67 16.39 -5.73
N ALA A 208 13.07 15.32 -5.19
CA ALA A 208 12.95 14.04 -5.87
C ALA A 208 12.24 14.12 -7.23
N GLU A 209 12.76 13.39 -8.20
CA GLU A 209 12.08 13.14 -9.48
C GLU A 209 11.06 12.00 -9.33
N PRO A 210 10.03 11.94 -10.20
CA PRO A 210 9.06 10.84 -10.22
C PRO A 210 9.71 9.46 -10.29
N GLY A 211 9.25 8.53 -9.44
CA GLY A 211 9.75 7.17 -9.34
C GLY A 211 11.13 7.02 -8.68
N SER A 212 11.76 8.12 -8.24
CA SER A 212 13.02 8.06 -7.50
C SER A 212 12.82 7.67 -6.03
N ILE A 213 13.90 7.45 -5.28
CA ILE A 213 13.83 7.03 -3.87
C ILE A 213 13.12 8.04 -2.95
N GLY A 214 13.09 9.32 -3.34
CA GLY A 214 12.41 10.39 -2.62
C GLY A 214 10.96 10.60 -3.05
N ASP A 215 10.45 9.84 -4.02
CA ASP A 215 9.02 9.80 -4.36
C ASP A 215 8.29 8.82 -3.44
N VAL A 216 7.57 9.35 -2.46
CA VAL A 216 6.77 8.56 -1.53
C VAL A 216 5.31 8.58 -1.96
N TRP A 217 4.81 7.42 -2.36
CA TRP A 217 3.46 7.23 -2.88
C TRP A 217 2.97 5.80 -2.62
N GLN A 218 1.74 5.44 -3.03
CA GLN A 218 1.15 4.16 -2.63
C GLN A 218 1.96 2.91 -3.05
N GLN A 219 2.77 3.00 -4.12
CA GLN A 219 3.62 1.88 -4.56
C GLN A 219 5.02 1.90 -3.92
N ALA A 220 5.41 3.01 -3.29
CA ALA A 220 6.64 3.16 -2.51
C ALA A 220 6.37 3.85 -1.15
N PRO A 221 5.49 3.30 -0.29
CA PRO A 221 4.92 4.04 0.84
C PRO A 221 5.89 4.25 2.01
N ARG A 222 6.95 3.44 2.11
CA ARG A 222 7.77 3.26 3.34
C ARG A 222 6.90 2.90 4.56
N THR A 223 7.54 2.67 5.70
CA THR A 223 6.87 2.30 6.96
C THR A 223 6.93 3.45 7.96
N PRO A 224 6.05 3.49 8.99
CA PRO A 224 6.02 4.58 9.97
C PRO A 224 7.29 4.73 10.81
N ASP A 225 8.09 3.68 10.92
CA ASP A 225 9.40 3.64 11.59
C ASP A 225 10.58 3.98 10.66
N THR A 226 10.30 4.42 9.43
CA THR A 226 11.31 4.83 8.46
C THR A 226 12.24 5.91 9.01
N ARG A 227 13.52 5.81 8.67
CA ARG A 227 14.52 6.87 8.93
C ARG A 227 14.78 7.76 7.73
N ASN A 228 14.09 7.52 6.62
CA ASN A 228 14.40 8.12 5.32
C ASN A 228 13.51 9.32 4.94
N GLY A 229 12.70 9.84 5.87
CA GLY A 229 11.80 10.97 5.62
C GLY A 229 10.36 10.64 5.99
N GLY A 230 9.44 11.02 5.13
CA GLY A 230 8.02 10.71 5.25
C GLY A 230 7.65 9.30 4.81
N TRP A 231 6.39 8.97 5.03
CA TRP A 231 5.77 7.70 4.70
C TRP A 231 4.30 7.89 4.32
N MET A 232 3.69 6.87 3.72
CA MET A 232 2.33 6.90 3.22
C MET A 232 1.49 5.72 3.73
N ALA A 233 0.26 6.03 4.15
CA ALA A 233 -0.80 5.04 4.33
C ALA A 233 -1.84 5.20 3.22
N SER A 234 -2.31 4.10 2.64
CA SER A 234 -3.35 4.10 1.61
C SER A 234 -4.47 3.14 1.97
N TYR A 235 -5.70 3.60 1.85
CA TYR A 235 -6.92 2.85 2.14
C TYR A 235 -7.83 2.90 0.92
N SER A 236 -7.87 1.79 0.20
CA SER A 236 -8.77 1.58 -0.92
C SER A 236 -9.20 0.12 -0.92
N VAL A 237 -10.49 -0.11 -1.17
CA VAL A 237 -11.06 -1.45 -1.24
C VAL A 237 -11.72 -1.60 -2.61
N PRO A 238 -11.49 -2.69 -3.35
CA PRO A 238 -12.13 -2.90 -4.64
C PRO A 238 -13.66 -2.75 -4.56
N GLY A 239 -14.22 -1.90 -5.44
CA GLY A 239 -15.65 -1.59 -5.49
C GLY A 239 -16.17 -0.73 -4.35
N GLU A 240 -15.30 -0.14 -3.51
CA GLU A 240 -15.69 0.99 -2.65
C GLU A 240 -15.78 2.29 -3.44
N VAL A 241 -16.57 3.22 -2.93
CA VAL A 241 -16.79 4.51 -3.59
C VAL A 241 -15.61 5.45 -3.38
N MET A 242 -14.87 5.32 -2.28
CA MET A 242 -13.82 6.26 -1.89
C MET A 242 -12.48 5.58 -1.69
N ALA A 243 -11.41 6.34 -1.88
CA ALA A 243 -10.04 6.00 -1.52
C ALA A 243 -9.45 7.12 -0.67
N VAL A 244 -8.58 6.76 0.27
CA VAL A 244 -7.89 7.71 1.14
C VAL A 244 -6.40 7.45 1.09
N GLN A 245 -5.61 8.47 0.79
CA GLN A 245 -4.15 8.44 0.84
C GLN A 245 -3.66 9.45 1.86
N ILE A 246 -2.79 9.04 2.77
CA ILE A 246 -2.28 9.87 3.86
C ILE A 246 -0.77 9.89 3.78
N TYR A 247 -0.20 11.05 3.44
CA TYR A 247 1.23 11.29 3.55
C TYR A 247 1.55 11.92 4.91
N SER A 248 2.56 11.39 5.60
CA SER A 248 3.01 11.86 6.91
C SER A 248 4.51 12.15 6.87
N ALA A 249 4.90 13.38 7.20
CA ALA A 249 6.29 13.81 7.27
C ALA A 249 6.62 14.34 8.68
N PRO A 250 7.82 14.06 9.22
CA PRO A 250 8.27 14.72 10.45
C PRO A 250 8.22 16.25 10.31
N ILE A 251 7.81 16.95 11.36
CA ILE A 251 7.61 18.42 11.33
C ILE A 251 8.88 19.22 11.02
N ALA A 252 10.05 18.62 11.28
CA ALA A 252 11.37 19.21 11.02
C ALA A 252 11.81 19.09 9.55
N MET A 253 11.07 18.32 8.74
CA MET A 253 11.39 18.12 7.33
C MET A 253 10.95 19.33 6.50
N SER A 254 11.84 19.81 5.63
CA SER A 254 11.59 20.83 4.63
C SER A 254 11.69 20.24 3.22
N ASP A 255 11.40 21.05 2.21
CA ASP A 255 11.59 20.71 0.79
C ASP A 255 10.80 19.45 0.38
N ILE A 256 9.50 19.49 0.63
CA ILE A 256 8.55 18.44 0.25
C ILE A 256 7.55 19.03 -0.74
N ASP A 257 7.59 18.54 -1.97
CA ASP A 257 6.58 18.85 -2.99
C ASP A 257 5.46 17.81 -2.94
N LEU A 258 4.25 18.26 -2.59
CA LEU A 258 3.06 17.43 -2.59
C LEU A 258 2.33 17.58 -3.92
N VAL A 259 2.17 16.48 -4.65
CA VAL A 259 1.56 16.47 -5.98
C VAL A 259 0.48 15.41 -6.07
N LEU A 260 -0.66 15.77 -6.65
CA LEU A 260 -1.67 14.84 -7.09
C LEU A 260 -1.45 14.51 -8.56
N ASP A 261 -1.28 13.23 -8.86
CA ASP A 261 -1.35 12.68 -10.21
C ASP A 261 -2.78 12.15 -10.43
N ALA A 262 -3.52 12.81 -11.31
CA ALA A 262 -4.88 12.42 -11.68
C ALA A 262 -4.89 11.84 -13.11
N PRO A 263 -5.01 10.52 -13.27
CA PRO A 263 -5.01 9.91 -14.60
C PRO A 263 -6.25 10.33 -15.40
N VAL A 264 -6.03 10.64 -16.68
CA VAL A 264 -7.09 10.91 -17.65
C VAL A 264 -7.59 9.58 -18.17
N THR A 265 -8.83 9.26 -17.82
CA THR A 265 -9.51 8.00 -18.15
C THR A 265 -10.92 8.31 -18.65
N GLU A 266 -11.62 7.32 -19.21
CA GLU A 266 -13.05 7.45 -19.56
C GLU A 266 -13.92 7.87 -18.35
N LYS A 267 -13.48 7.61 -17.12
CA LYS A 267 -14.21 7.95 -15.89
C LYS A 267 -13.86 9.33 -15.34
N THR A 268 -12.82 9.97 -15.84
CA THR A 268 -12.28 11.23 -15.29
C THR A 268 -12.17 12.33 -16.33
N CYS A 269 -12.16 12.04 -17.63
CA CYS A 269 -12.13 13.07 -18.67
C CYS A 269 -13.44 13.87 -18.77
N GLY A 270 -13.35 15.14 -19.19
CA GLY A 270 -14.48 16.03 -19.43
C GLY A 270 -15.25 16.45 -18.16
N GLN A 271 -14.81 16.02 -16.98
CA GLN A 271 -15.46 16.32 -15.70
C GLN A 271 -14.43 16.56 -14.61
N ASN A 272 -14.69 17.53 -13.73
CA ASN A 272 -13.80 17.78 -12.61
C ASN A 272 -13.76 16.58 -11.67
N VAL A 273 -12.56 16.10 -11.36
CA VAL A 273 -12.36 15.16 -10.25
C VAL A 273 -12.46 15.95 -8.96
N THR A 274 -13.34 15.52 -8.05
CA THR A 274 -13.59 16.19 -6.78
C THR A 274 -13.19 15.31 -5.60
N GLY A 275 -12.90 15.95 -4.48
CA GLY A 275 -12.49 15.26 -3.25
C GLY A 275 -12.41 16.21 -2.06
N VAL A 276 -11.76 15.72 -1.01
CA VAL A 276 -11.45 16.48 0.20
C VAL A 276 -9.99 16.29 0.54
N VAL A 277 -9.34 17.39 0.95
CA VAL A 277 -8.01 17.37 1.56
C VAL A 277 -8.17 17.71 3.03
N LEU A 278 -7.66 16.86 3.91
CA LEU A 278 -7.54 17.12 5.35
C LEU A 278 -6.07 17.32 5.68
N ARG A 279 -5.73 18.36 6.43
CA ARG A 279 -4.35 18.62 6.87
C ARG A 279 -4.26 18.61 8.38
N LYS A 280 -3.17 18.03 8.88
CA LYS A 280 -2.73 18.14 10.27
C LYS A 280 -1.36 18.78 10.29
N LEU A 281 -1.26 19.99 10.83
CA LEU A 281 -0.02 20.77 10.81
C LEU A 281 0.37 21.11 12.25
N GLY A 282 1.40 20.46 12.78
CA GLY A 282 1.79 20.56 14.19
C GLY A 282 0.59 20.37 15.12
N LYS A 283 0.11 21.45 15.77
CA LYS A 283 -1.09 21.42 16.64
C LYS A 283 -2.41 21.73 15.92
N GLY A 284 -2.38 22.38 14.75
CA GLY A 284 -3.59 22.72 13.98
C GLY A 284 -4.07 21.61 13.06
N SER A 285 -5.30 21.74 12.58
CA SER A 285 -5.90 20.93 11.52
C SER A 285 -6.87 21.77 10.70
N ASP A 286 -6.96 21.51 9.40
CA ASP A 286 -7.94 22.13 8.52
C ASP A 286 -8.38 21.16 7.41
N ASP A 287 -9.45 21.53 6.72
CA ASP A 287 -9.99 20.81 5.57
C ASP A 287 -10.30 21.76 4.41
N ALA A 288 -10.21 21.22 3.19
CA ALA A 288 -10.53 21.94 1.97
C ALA A 288 -11.16 21.01 0.94
N MET A 289 -12.08 21.56 0.13
CA MET A 289 -12.56 20.86 -1.06
C MET A 289 -11.46 20.81 -2.12
N LEU A 290 -11.29 19.63 -2.71
CA LEU A 290 -10.41 19.40 -3.85
C LEU A 290 -11.25 19.40 -5.13
N ALA A 291 -10.76 20.09 -6.17
CA ALA A 291 -11.32 20.05 -7.51
C ALA A 291 -10.18 20.12 -8.54
N ILE A 292 -9.98 19.04 -9.29
CA ILE A 292 -9.00 18.93 -10.37
C ILE A 292 -9.75 19.08 -11.69
N ALA A 293 -9.41 20.10 -12.46
CA ALA A 293 -9.97 20.28 -13.80
C ALA A 293 -9.35 19.26 -14.75
N MET A 294 -10.20 18.41 -15.34
CA MET A 294 -9.75 17.37 -16.26
C MET A 294 -9.98 17.82 -17.70
N PRO A 295 -9.07 17.47 -18.63
CA PRO A 295 -9.21 17.79 -20.05
C PRO A 295 -10.38 17.03 -20.68
N ASP A 296 -10.77 17.43 -21.90
CA ASP A 296 -11.82 16.74 -22.63
C ASP A 296 -11.34 15.33 -23.04
N CYS A 297 -12.28 14.39 -23.20
CA CYS A 297 -11.96 13.00 -23.54
C CYS A 297 -11.26 12.81 -24.89
N GLY A 298 -11.21 13.85 -25.73
CA GLY A 298 -10.52 13.85 -27.02
C GLY A 298 -9.05 14.31 -26.98
N ASP A 299 -8.57 14.82 -25.84
CA ASP A 299 -7.27 15.50 -25.75
C ASP A 299 -6.07 14.57 -25.51
N GLY A 300 -6.31 13.25 -25.40
CA GLY A 300 -5.28 12.21 -25.30
C GLY A 300 -5.23 11.49 -23.95
N GLU A 301 -4.31 10.51 -23.86
CA GLU A 301 -4.00 9.77 -22.63
C GLU A 301 -2.91 10.49 -21.81
N GLY A 302 -2.92 10.32 -20.49
CA GLY A 302 -1.93 10.90 -19.60
C GLY A 302 -2.48 11.17 -18.21
N SER A 303 -1.88 12.14 -17.51
CA SER A 303 -2.29 12.56 -16.18
C SER A 303 -2.26 14.08 -16.03
N VAL A 304 -3.17 14.61 -15.23
CA VAL A 304 -3.12 16.00 -14.76
C VAL A 304 -2.35 16.01 -13.44
N LEU A 305 -1.27 16.78 -13.39
CA LEU A 305 -0.51 17.01 -12.16
C LEU A 305 -1.01 18.28 -11.48
N MET A 306 -1.41 18.17 -10.21
CA MET A 306 -1.80 19.29 -9.38
C MET A 306 -0.90 19.37 -8.15
N GLN A 307 -0.19 20.49 -8.01
CA GLN A 307 0.57 20.76 -6.79
C GLN A 307 -0.38 21.16 -5.66
N LEU A 308 -0.20 20.53 -4.50
CA LEU A 308 -0.88 20.89 -3.27
C LEU A 308 -0.02 21.88 -2.47
N PRO A 309 -0.63 22.69 -1.57
CA PRO A 309 0.14 23.55 -0.69
C PRO A 309 1.13 22.72 0.14
N GLU A 310 2.38 23.18 0.18
CA GLU A 310 3.43 22.58 1.01
C GLU A 310 3.06 22.64 2.50
N PHE A 311 3.73 21.81 3.30
CA PHE A 311 3.66 21.96 4.75
C PHE A 311 4.36 23.27 5.16
N PRO A 312 3.73 24.10 5.99
CA PRO A 312 4.40 25.30 6.47
C PRO A 312 5.64 24.86 7.25
N LEU A 313 6.78 25.50 6.95
CA LEU A 313 7.94 25.43 7.82
C LEU A 313 7.48 25.92 9.19
N SER A 314 7.64 25.09 10.22
CA SER A 314 7.37 25.50 11.59
C SER A 314 8.32 26.66 11.92
N VAL A 315 7.83 27.89 11.81
CA VAL A 315 8.50 29.02 12.44
C VAL A 315 8.29 28.77 13.93
N ALA A 316 9.35 28.35 14.62
CA ALA A 316 9.32 28.12 16.05
C ALA A 316 8.63 29.31 16.74
N GLU A 317 7.42 29.11 17.23
CA GLU A 317 6.78 30.05 18.15
C GLU A 317 7.55 29.96 19.48
N ASN A 318 8.24 31.06 19.80
CA ASN A 318 8.84 31.30 21.12
C ASN A 318 7.78 31.42 22.20
#